data_AF-A0A510NXE2-F1
#
_entry.id   AF-A0A510NXE2-F1
#
_cell.length_a   1.000
_cell.length_b   1.000
_cell.length_c   1.000
_cell.angle_alpha   90.00
_cell.angle_beta   90.00
_cell.angle_gamma   90.00
#
_symmetry.space_group_name_H-M   'P 1'
#
loop_
_entity.id
_entity.type
_entity.pdbx_description
1 polymer ?
#
loop_
_entity_poly.entity_id
_entity_poly.type
_entity_poly.pdbx_seq_one_letter_code
_entity_poly.pdbx_strand_id
1 'polypeptide(L)'
;MSTGSDLQPDSYYPYHPSHVLPAVFSALIGVSFVIHVYQNFRYKFWTTTFWMSWGGAVFTVGWITRAISSYHTSNFNLYIVQNVFIYAGPPIYSATAYNIIGRLLHYLPMHAPLHPNRVTTFFVWVGAAVESLTVTGAARMASNVDDLSKYKSGGTLISTALLLQAVIESMVVCVVSLVHYRATHAGHPPPPNVRRLFITLYGTSFLIIFRCICRAIESFTIFTQIDSCIEGHCSSIITHEWYLYSFEAAPMVLFTYWLNIRHPGRLLPGQKTRYLDLDCQTERLGPGWIDKRSMIQTIIDPFDVSGMIAGKPNHEAFWLWPEKYPVASDGSFALGTASNVRKSQSKAAQKPESAHELLPSQSA
;
A
#
# COMPACT_ATOMS: atom_id res chain seq x y z
N MET A 1 -12.63 24.10 -28.25
CA MET A 1 -13.31 23.79 -29.53
C MET A 1 -12.31 23.06 -30.43
N SER A 2 -12.37 21.72 -30.48
CA SER A 2 -11.78 20.97 -31.59
C SER A 2 -12.94 20.37 -32.39
N THR A 3 -13.18 20.97 -33.55
CA THR A 3 -14.11 20.50 -34.57
C THR A 3 -13.68 19.12 -35.08
N GLY A 4 -14.66 18.24 -35.28
CA GLY A 4 -14.49 16.84 -35.66
C GLY A 4 -13.56 16.65 -36.85
N SER A 5 -12.37 16.16 -36.57
CA SER A 5 -11.40 15.67 -37.55
C SER A 5 -11.08 14.21 -37.21
N ASP A 6 -11.46 13.33 -38.14
CA ASP A 6 -10.94 11.99 -38.39
C ASP A 6 -10.55 11.17 -37.16
N LEU A 7 -11.54 10.80 -36.32
CA LEU A 7 -11.35 9.61 -35.50
C LEU A 7 -11.17 8.43 -36.47
N GLN A 8 -10.03 7.75 -36.39
CA GLN A 8 -9.76 6.58 -37.20
C GLN A 8 -10.87 5.54 -36.94
N PRO A 9 -11.57 5.04 -37.98
CA PRO A 9 -12.78 4.23 -37.81
C PRO A 9 -12.54 2.95 -36.99
N ASP A 10 -11.30 2.49 -36.89
CA ASP A 10 -10.88 1.30 -36.14
C ASP A 10 -10.10 1.63 -34.84
N SER A 11 -10.29 2.81 -34.25
CA SER A 11 -9.61 3.19 -33.00
C SER A 11 -10.35 2.68 -31.76
N TYR A 12 -9.63 2.05 -30.82
CA TYR A 12 -10.19 1.69 -29.50
C TYR A 12 -10.30 2.87 -28.52
N TYR A 13 -9.78 4.04 -28.88
CA TYR A 13 -9.87 5.26 -28.09
C TYR A 13 -11.05 6.11 -28.55
N PRO A 14 -11.90 6.60 -27.62
CA PRO A 14 -13.01 7.51 -27.95
C PRO A 14 -12.54 8.96 -28.23
N TYR A 15 -11.24 9.20 -28.23
CA TYR A 15 -10.57 10.48 -28.45
C TYR A 15 -9.21 10.25 -29.13
N HIS A 16 -8.59 11.32 -29.62
CA HIS A 16 -7.20 11.28 -30.10
C HIS A 16 -6.23 11.21 -28.91
N PRO A 17 -5.53 10.09 -28.68
CA PRO A 17 -4.67 9.95 -27.53
C PRO A 17 -3.39 10.78 -27.69
N SER A 18 -2.96 11.44 -26.62
CA SER A 18 -1.69 12.14 -26.56
C SER A 18 -0.52 11.16 -26.60
N HIS A 19 0.45 11.43 -27.46
CA HIS A 19 1.72 10.67 -27.48
C HIS A 19 2.71 11.14 -26.41
N VAL A 20 2.65 12.42 -26.04
CA VAL A 20 3.65 13.07 -25.17
C VAL A 20 3.34 12.83 -23.70
N LEU A 21 2.08 13.00 -23.28
CA LEU A 21 1.67 12.84 -21.89
C LEU A 21 2.02 11.47 -21.29
N PRO A 22 1.70 10.32 -21.92
CA PRO A 22 2.01 9.02 -21.34
C PRO A 22 3.53 8.77 -21.26
N ALA A 23 4.32 9.31 -22.19
CA ALA A 23 5.78 9.25 -22.13
C ALA A 23 6.34 10.06 -20.95
N VAL A 24 5.81 11.26 -20.70
CA VAL A 24 6.21 12.08 -19.56
C VAL A 24 5.85 11.40 -18.23
N PHE A 25 4.62 10.91 -18.08
CA PHE A 25 4.20 10.20 -16.86
C PHE A 25 4.99 8.90 -16.66
N SER A 26 5.26 8.16 -17.73
CA SER A 26 6.15 6.99 -17.70
C SER A 26 7.54 7.34 -17.17
N ALA A 27 8.16 8.42 -17.66
CA ALA A 27 9.46 8.86 -17.18
C ALA A 27 9.43 9.28 -15.71
N LEU A 28 8.42 10.05 -15.28
CA LEU A 28 8.27 10.48 -13.89
C LEU A 28 8.15 9.29 -12.93
N ILE A 29 7.30 8.33 -13.26
CA ILE A 29 7.05 7.13 -12.43
C ILE A 29 8.27 6.20 -12.49
N GLY A 30 8.89 6.03 -13.66
CA GLY A 30 10.09 5.22 -13.83
C GLY A 30 11.27 5.74 -13.01
N VAL A 31 11.48 7.05 -12.98
CA VAL A 31 12.50 7.68 -12.12
C VAL A 31 12.19 7.41 -10.64
N SER A 32 10.95 7.63 -10.21
CA SER A 32 10.54 7.33 -8.83
C SER A 32 10.76 5.85 -8.45
N PHE A 33 10.43 4.94 -9.37
CA PHE A 33 10.64 3.50 -9.21
C PHE A 33 12.12 3.17 -8.99
N VAL A 34 13.02 3.68 -9.84
CA VAL A 34 14.47 3.47 -9.70
C VAL A 34 14.97 4.01 -8.35
N ILE A 35 14.50 5.19 -7.94
CA ILE A 35 14.82 5.75 -6.62
C ILE A 35 14.34 4.83 -5.49
N HIS A 36 13.12 4.28 -5.56
CA HIS A 36 12.60 3.34 -4.56
C HIS A 36 13.41 2.06 -4.47
N VAL A 37 13.81 1.49 -5.61
CA VAL A 37 14.69 0.30 -5.65
C VAL A 37 16.02 0.60 -4.96
N TYR A 38 16.65 1.73 -5.30
CA TYR A 38 17.87 2.18 -4.64
C TYR A 38 17.67 2.39 -3.13
N GLN A 39 16.58 3.06 -2.72
CA GLN A 39 16.23 3.29 -1.32
C GLN A 39 16.02 1.99 -0.55
N ASN A 40 15.40 0.99 -1.17
CA ASN A 40 15.20 -0.33 -0.57
C ASN A 40 16.54 -1.04 -0.26
N PHE A 41 17.50 -1.00 -1.18
CA PHE A 41 18.87 -1.48 -0.91
C PHE A 41 19.58 -0.63 0.16
N ARG A 42 19.45 0.69 0.06
CA ARG A 42 20.13 1.66 0.93
C ARG A 42 19.67 1.60 2.38
N TYR A 43 18.38 1.38 2.62
CA TYR A 43 17.75 1.28 3.95
C TYR A 43 17.50 -0.18 4.39
N LYS A 44 17.80 -1.17 3.53
CA LYS A 44 17.56 -2.60 3.79
C LYS A 44 16.13 -2.90 4.24
N PHE A 45 15.17 -2.19 3.66
CA PHE A 45 13.76 -2.21 4.10
C PHE A 45 12.83 -3.00 3.17
N TRP A 46 13.42 -3.86 2.32
CA TRP A 46 12.76 -4.65 1.27
C TRP A 46 11.49 -5.35 1.73
N THR A 47 11.47 -5.98 2.91
CA THR A 47 10.30 -6.75 3.37
C THR A 47 9.05 -5.90 3.57
N THR A 48 9.18 -4.59 3.81
CA THR A 48 8.04 -3.69 4.02
C THR A 48 7.66 -2.97 2.74
N THR A 49 8.66 -2.50 1.99
CA THR A 49 8.50 -1.66 0.80
C THR A 49 8.69 -2.42 -0.53
N PHE A 50 8.64 -3.76 -0.52
CA PHE A 50 8.65 -4.58 -1.73
C PHE A 50 7.54 -4.21 -2.71
N TRP A 51 6.30 -4.08 -2.20
CA TRP A 51 5.14 -3.73 -3.03
C TRP A 51 5.28 -2.37 -3.71
N MET A 52 6.07 -1.45 -3.16
CA MET A 52 6.36 -0.16 -3.79
C MET A 52 7.19 -0.35 -5.06
N SER A 53 8.23 -1.19 -5.01
CA SER A 53 9.04 -1.50 -6.18
C SER A 53 8.23 -2.30 -7.21
N TRP A 54 7.43 -3.28 -6.77
CA TRP A 54 6.59 -4.06 -7.67
C TRP A 54 5.53 -3.21 -8.36
N GLY A 55 4.80 -2.38 -7.60
CA GLY A 55 3.83 -1.42 -8.14
C GLY A 55 4.49 -0.40 -9.06
N GLY A 56 5.70 0.05 -8.71
CA GLY A 56 6.59 0.86 -9.55
C GLY A 56 6.81 0.26 -10.94
N ALA A 57 7.25 -0.98 -10.99
CA ALA A 57 7.50 -1.69 -12.24
C ALA A 57 6.22 -1.86 -13.07
N VAL A 58 5.16 -2.39 -12.45
CA VAL A 58 3.85 -2.62 -13.10
C VAL A 58 3.30 -1.32 -13.69
N PHE A 59 3.23 -0.26 -12.89
CA PHE A 59 2.65 1.01 -13.31
C PHE A 59 3.50 1.68 -14.40
N THR A 60 4.85 1.62 -14.29
CA THR A 60 5.75 2.14 -15.34
C THR A 60 5.52 1.41 -16.66
N VAL A 61 5.43 0.08 -16.66
CA VAL A 61 5.13 -0.71 -17.86
C VAL A 61 3.78 -0.32 -18.46
N GLY A 62 2.76 -0.08 -17.62
CA GLY A 62 1.46 0.40 -18.08
C GLY A 62 1.55 1.70 -18.87
N TRP A 63 2.26 2.71 -18.33
CA TRP A 63 2.42 4.01 -19.01
C TRP A 63 3.34 3.95 -20.24
N ILE A 64 4.38 3.11 -20.24
CA ILE A 64 5.18 2.85 -21.46
C ILE A 64 4.29 2.24 -22.53
N THR A 65 3.51 1.21 -22.17
CA THR A 65 2.61 0.53 -23.11
C THR A 65 1.55 1.49 -23.63
N ARG A 66 1.03 2.39 -22.79
CA ARG A 66 0.12 3.46 -23.23
C ARG A 66 0.78 4.38 -24.24
N ALA A 67 2.03 4.79 -24.02
CA ALA A 67 2.75 5.62 -24.96
C ALA A 67 2.88 4.94 -26.33
N ILE A 68 3.18 3.63 -26.36
CA ILE A 68 3.23 2.85 -27.61
C ILE A 68 1.82 2.72 -28.22
N SER A 69 0.82 2.37 -27.41
CA SER A 69 -0.57 2.20 -27.81
C SER A 69 -1.17 3.47 -28.42
N SER A 70 -0.71 4.66 -27.99
CA SER A 70 -1.15 5.93 -28.57
C SER A 70 -0.81 6.07 -30.06
N TYR A 71 0.28 5.46 -30.53
CA TYR A 71 0.64 5.43 -31.96
C TYR A 71 -0.06 4.30 -32.74
N HIS A 72 -0.61 3.31 -32.05
CA HIS A 72 -1.19 2.09 -32.63
C HIS A 72 -2.60 1.89 -32.07
N THR A 73 -3.46 2.88 -32.30
CA THR A 73 -4.80 3.00 -31.71
C THR A 73 -5.74 1.85 -32.08
N SER A 74 -5.50 1.17 -33.20
CA SER A 74 -6.24 -0.02 -33.65
C SER A 74 -5.69 -1.35 -33.10
N ASN A 75 -4.64 -1.33 -32.28
CA ASN A 75 -4.08 -2.56 -31.70
C ASN A 75 -4.76 -2.89 -30.36
N PHE A 76 -5.67 -3.87 -30.41
CA PHE A 76 -6.45 -4.32 -29.26
C PHE A 76 -5.58 -4.81 -28.09
N ASN A 77 -4.52 -5.56 -28.38
CA ASN A 77 -3.66 -6.14 -27.36
C ASN A 77 -2.91 -5.06 -26.58
N LEU A 78 -2.39 -4.04 -27.28
CA LEU A 78 -1.74 -2.90 -26.62
C LEU A 78 -2.72 -2.11 -25.75
N TYR A 79 -3.95 -1.90 -26.25
CA TYR A 79 -5.01 -1.21 -25.51
C TYR A 79 -5.41 -1.93 -24.21
N ILE A 80 -5.48 -3.26 -24.23
CA ILE A 80 -5.76 -4.05 -23.02
C ILE A 80 -4.59 -4.00 -22.06
N VAL A 81 -3.37 -4.30 -22.53
CA VAL A 81 -2.18 -4.38 -21.68
C VAL A 81 -1.96 -3.05 -20.96
N GLN A 82 -2.03 -1.91 -21.66
CA GLN A 82 -1.87 -0.60 -21.00
C GLN A 82 -2.93 -0.36 -19.92
N ASN A 83 -4.20 -0.69 -20.19
CA ASN A 83 -5.26 -0.54 -19.18
C ASN A 83 -5.00 -1.43 -17.96
N VAL A 84 -4.77 -2.73 -18.15
CA VAL A 84 -4.57 -3.68 -17.04
C VAL A 84 -3.42 -3.26 -16.13
N PHE A 85 -2.27 -2.89 -16.70
CA PHE A 85 -1.10 -2.49 -15.91
C PHE A 85 -1.30 -1.13 -15.23
N ILE A 86 -2.00 -0.18 -15.86
CA ILE A 86 -2.34 1.11 -15.21
C ILE A 86 -3.30 0.87 -14.03
N TYR A 87 -4.38 0.10 -14.21
CA TYR A 87 -5.33 -0.16 -13.12
C TYR A 87 -4.73 -0.99 -11.98
N ALA A 88 -3.82 -1.93 -12.28
CA ALA A 88 -3.20 -2.79 -11.26
C ALA A 88 -2.17 -2.07 -10.37
N GLY A 89 -1.60 -0.94 -10.83
CA GLY A 89 -0.57 -0.21 -10.09
C GLY A 89 -1.01 0.33 -8.72
N PRO A 90 -2.02 1.22 -8.63
CA PRO A 90 -2.48 1.84 -7.38
C PRO A 90 -2.79 0.86 -6.24
N PRO A 91 -3.51 -0.24 -6.49
CA PRO A 91 -3.80 -1.26 -5.46
C PRO A 91 -2.54 -1.94 -4.91
N ILE A 92 -1.56 -2.21 -5.77
CA ILE A 92 -0.26 -2.74 -5.36
C ILE A 92 0.49 -1.71 -4.50
N TYR A 93 0.41 -0.42 -4.85
CA TYR A 93 0.97 0.63 -4.02
C TYR A 93 0.30 0.71 -2.64
N SER A 94 -1.03 0.56 -2.54
CA SER A 94 -1.76 0.47 -1.27
C SER A 94 -1.22 -0.65 -0.37
N ALA A 95 -0.84 -1.80 -0.92
CA ALA A 95 -0.24 -2.88 -0.13
C ALA A 95 1.05 -2.46 0.61
N THR A 96 1.78 -1.46 0.09
CA THR A 96 2.91 -0.85 0.82
C THR A 96 2.43 -0.07 2.05
N ALA A 97 1.36 0.72 1.92
CA ALA A 97 0.79 1.46 3.04
C ALA A 97 0.31 0.50 4.15
N TYR A 98 -0.31 -0.63 3.77
CA TYR A 98 -0.75 -1.67 4.71
C TYR A 98 0.45 -2.26 5.47
N ASN A 99 1.54 -2.57 4.77
CA ASN A 99 2.79 -3.02 5.40
C ASN A 99 3.38 -1.97 6.35
N ILE A 100 3.38 -0.69 5.98
CA ILE A 100 3.89 0.40 6.82
C ILE A 100 3.07 0.50 8.12
N ILE A 101 1.75 0.35 8.05
CA ILE A 101 0.88 0.33 9.24
C ILE A 101 1.19 -0.87 10.11
N GLY A 102 1.35 -2.06 9.52
CA GLY A 102 1.84 -3.23 10.25
C GLY A 102 3.16 -2.96 10.98
N ARG A 103 4.09 -2.25 10.35
CA ARG A 103 5.36 -1.87 11.01
C ARG A 103 5.17 -0.82 12.11
N LEU A 104 4.28 0.14 11.92
CA LEU A 104 3.91 1.12 12.95
C LEU A 104 3.34 0.42 14.19
N LEU A 105 2.44 -0.55 14.00
CA LEU A 105 1.84 -1.31 15.10
C LEU A 105 2.86 -2.20 15.83
N HIS A 106 3.89 -2.72 15.15
CA HIS A 106 5.01 -3.39 15.83
C HIS A 106 5.85 -2.41 16.65
N TYR A 107 6.04 -1.20 16.13
CA TYR A 107 6.87 -0.19 16.76
C TYR A 107 6.19 0.50 17.95
N LEU A 108 4.85 0.64 17.91
CA LEU A 108 4.01 1.18 18.98
C LEU A 108 3.02 0.12 19.49
N PRO A 109 3.49 -0.97 20.12
CA PRO A 109 2.64 -2.08 20.48
C PRO A 109 1.60 -1.70 21.55
N MET A 110 1.93 -0.75 22.45
CA MET A 110 1.04 -0.20 23.47
C MET A 110 -0.19 0.54 22.92
N HIS A 111 -0.12 1.02 21.67
CA HIS A 111 -1.22 1.73 21.01
C HIS A 111 -1.91 0.90 19.94
N ALA A 112 -1.41 -0.31 19.66
CA ALA A 112 -1.95 -1.17 18.64
C ALA A 112 -3.35 -1.68 19.04
N PRO A 113 -4.40 -1.42 18.24
CA PRO A 113 -5.73 -1.97 18.51
C PRO A 113 -5.83 -3.45 18.16
N LEU A 114 -4.97 -3.92 17.26
CA LEU A 114 -5.06 -5.22 16.60
C LEU A 114 -3.66 -5.77 16.35
N HIS A 115 -3.57 -7.10 16.20
CA HIS A 115 -2.31 -7.76 15.92
C HIS A 115 -1.70 -7.26 14.58
N PRO A 116 -0.46 -6.73 14.58
CA PRO A 116 0.13 -6.07 13.41
C PRO A 116 0.19 -6.92 12.12
N ASN A 117 0.65 -8.18 12.24
CA ASN A 117 0.75 -9.08 11.08
C ASN A 117 -0.63 -9.44 10.51
N ARG A 118 -1.68 -9.46 11.33
CA ARG A 118 -3.05 -9.81 10.91
C ARG A 118 -3.71 -8.65 10.19
N VAL A 119 -3.55 -7.44 10.71
CA VAL A 119 -3.95 -6.19 10.03
C VAL A 119 -3.36 -6.14 8.63
N THR A 120 -2.05 -6.35 8.52
CA THR A 120 -1.34 -6.33 7.22
C THR A 120 -1.87 -7.41 6.27
N THR A 121 -1.92 -8.66 6.75
CA THR A 121 -2.37 -9.81 5.95
C THR A 121 -3.81 -9.63 5.49
N PHE A 122 -4.70 -9.21 6.38
CA PHE A 122 -6.11 -8.97 6.07
C PHE A 122 -6.27 -7.94 4.95
N PHE A 123 -5.69 -6.76 5.08
CA PHE A 123 -5.85 -5.70 4.08
C PHE A 123 -5.22 -6.07 2.73
N VAL A 124 -4.10 -6.79 2.72
CA VAL A 124 -3.51 -7.30 1.48
C VAL A 124 -4.42 -8.31 0.79
N TRP A 125 -5.00 -9.28 1.51
CA TRP A 125 -5.89 -10.28 0.91
C TRP A 125 -7.23 -9.70 0.46
N VAL A 126 -7.84 -8.83 1.27
CA VAL A 126 -9.08 -8.16 0.88
C VAL A 126 -8.81 -7.26 -0.33
N GLY A 127 -7.70 -6.51 -0.36
CA GLY A 127 -7.29 -5.74 -1.53
C GLY A 127 -7.09 -6.61 -2.77
N ALA A 128 -6.42 -7.76 -2.65
CA ALA A 128 -6.26 -8.71 -3.75
C ALA A 128 -7.61 -9.27 -4.25
N ALA A 129 -8.57 -9.51 -3.35
CA ALA A 129 -9.92 -9.93 -3.71
C ALA A 129 -10.66 -8.82 -4.48
N VAL A 130 -10.54 -7.57 -4.05
CA VAL A 130 -11.08 -6.41 -4.79
C VAL A 130 -10.47 -6.32 -6.18
N GLU A 131 -9.15 -6.49 -6.30
CA GLU A 131 -8.49 -6.44 -7.61
C GLU A 131 -8.89 -7.58 -8.54
N SER A 132 -9.26 -8.74 -8.00
CA SER A 132 -9.83 -9.81 -8.82
C SER A 132 -11.13 -9.38 -9.52
N LEU A 133 -11.92 -8.48 -8.91
CA LEU A 133 -13.11 -7.89 -9.55
C LEU A 133 -12.72 -6.95 -10.69
N THR A 134 -11.69 -6.13 -10.51
CA THR A 134 -11.15 -5.25 -11.57
C THR A 134 -10.70 -6.08 -12.78
N VAL A 135 -9.92 -7.14 -12.54
CA VAL A 135 -9.42 -8.04 -13.59
C VAL A 135 -10.58 -8.75 -14.30
N THR A 136 -11.55 -9.26 -13.53
CA THR A 136 -12.73 -9.94 -14.09
C THR A 136 -13.58 -8.98 -14.92
N GLY A 137 -13.79 -7.75 -14.44
CA GLY A 137 -14.52 -6.71 -15.15
C GLY A 137 -13.82 -6.33 -16.46
N ALA A 138 -12.51 -6.13 -16.43
CA ALA A 138 -11.70 -5.83 -17.62
C ALA A 138 -11.75 -6.96 -18.65
N ALA A 139 -11.58 -8.21 -18.21
CA ALA A 139 -11.67 -9.39 -19.08
C ALA A 139 -13.07 -9.53 -19.71
N ARG A 140 -14.13 -9.24 -18.93
CA ARG A 140 -15.51 -9.28 -19.41
C ARG A 140 -15.79 -8.21 -20.46
N MET A 141 -15.27 -6.99 -20.30
CA MET A 141 -15.38 -5.95 -21.33
C MET A 141 -14.63 -6.34 -22.60
N ALA A 142 -13.39 -6.81 -22.47
CA ALA A 142 -12.56 -7.19 -23.60
C ALA A 142 -13.15 -8.35 -24.43
N SER A 143 -13.78 -9.33 -23.77
CA SER A 143 -14.35 -10.51 -24.45
C SER A 143 -15.76 -10.30 -25.01
N ASN A 144 -16.41 -9.16 -24.73
CA ASN A 144 -17.81 -8.94 -25.09
C ASN A 144 -18.04 -7.54 -25.68
N VAL A 145 -17.19 -7.11 -26.60
CA VAL A 145 -17.30 -5.80 -27.27
C VAL A 145 -18.63 -5.68 -28.04
N ASP A 146 -19.12 -6.77 -28.62
CA ASP A 146 -20.36 -6.80 -29.41
C ASP A 146 -21.64 -6.96 -28.57
N ASP A 147 -21.52 -7.31 -27.27
CA ASP A 147 -22.63 -7.52 -26.35
C ASP A 147 -22.62 -6.41 -25.29
N LEU A 148 -23.35 -5.33 -25.59
CA LEU A 148 -23.41 -4.12 -24.77
C LEU A 148 -23.80 -4.39 -23.32
N SER A 149 -24.68 -5.37 -23.05
CA SER A 149 -25.09 -5.73 -21.70
C SER A 149 -23.93 -6.31 -20.89
N LYS A 150 -23.18 -7.24 -21.49
CA LYS A 150 -22.00 -7.84 -20.87
C LYS A 150 -20.85 -6.84 -20.74
N TYR A 151 -20.67 -5.97 -21.73
CA TYR A 151 -19.71 -4.87 -21.66
C TYR A 151 -19.99 -3.95 -20.47
N LYS A 152 -21.23 -3.46 -20.33
CA LYS A 152 -21.65 -2.65 -19.17
C LYS A 152 -21.46 -3.38 -17.85
N SER A 153 -21.81 -4.67 -17.80
CA SER A 153 -21.59 -5.50 -16.61
C SER A 153 -20.11 -5.56 -16.21
N GLY A 154 -19.19 -5.67 -17.17
CA GLY A 154 -17.75 -5.60 -16.91
C GLY A 154 -17.31 -4.24 -16.35
N GLY A 155 -17.85 -3.16 -16.91
CA GLY A 155 -17.64 -1.80 -16.42
C GLY A 155 -18.13 -1.60 -14.99
N THR A 156 -19.34 -2.08 -14.67
CA THR A 156 -19.90 -2.04 -13.30
C THR A 156 -19.03 -2.78 -12.30
N LEU A 157 -18.41 -3.91 -12.68
CA LEU A 157 -17.47 -4.63 -11.82
C LEU A 157 -16.24 -3.78 -11.49
N ILE A 158 -15.63 -3.13 -12.49
CA ILE A 158 -14.49 -2.21 -12.29
C ILE A 158 -14.88 -1.05 -11.38
N SER A 159 -16.03 -0.40 -11.64
CA SER A 159 -16.50 0.72 -10.83
C SER A 159 -16.77 0.33 -9.38
N THR A 160 -17.35 -0.87 -9.17
CA THR A 160 -17.60 -1.42 -7.83
C THR A 160 -16.29 -1.72 -7.11
N ALA A 161 -15.31 -2.28 -7.82
CA ALA A 161 -13.98 -2.55 -7.27
C ALA A 161 -13.29 -1.25 -6.80
N LEU A 162 -13.37 -0.18 -7.58
CA LEU A 162 -12.82 1.14 -7.22
C LEU A 162 -13.45 1.70 -5.94
N LEU A 163 -14.77 1.60 -5.79
CA LEU A 163 -15.46 2.01 -4.56
C LEU A 163 -15.05 1.15 -3.37
N LEU A 164 -14.99 -0.17 -3.54
CA LEU A 164 -14.60 -1.07 -2.47
C LEU A 164 -13.14 -0.84 -2.04
N GLN A 165 -12.25 -0.52 -2.99
CA GLN A 165 -10.88 -0.09 -2.71
C GLN A 165 -10.85 1.20 -1.89
N ALA A 166 -11.70 2.19 -2.19
CA ALA A 166 -11.82 3.40 -1.40
C ALA A 166 -12.31 3.12 0.03
N VAL A 167 -13.25 2.18 0.20
CA VAL A 167 -13.73 1.74 1.52
C VAL A 167 -12.60 1.07 2.32
N ILE A 168 -11.85 0.16 1.70
CA ILE A 168 -10.71 -0.50 2.35
C ILE A 168 -9.66 0.51 2.80
N GLU A 169 -9.27 1.44 1.92
CA GLU A 169 -8.32 2.49 2.26
C GLU A 169 -8.86 3.41 3.37
N SER A 170 -10.17 3.65 3.41
CA SER A 170 -10.80 4.40 4.50
C SER A 170 -10.73 3.64 5.84
N MET A 171 -10.94 2.32 5.84
CA MET A 171 -10.75 1.49 7.04
C MET A 171 -9.30 1.54 7.55
N VAL A 172 -8.34 1.56 6.62
CA VAL A 172 -6.92 1.72 6.90
C VAL A 172 -6.65 3.06 7.60
N VAL A 173 -7.22 4.16 7.08
CA VAL A 173 -7.16 5.49 7.72
C VAL A 173 -7.80 5.49 9.11
N CYS A 174 -8.89 4.75 9.33
CA CYS A 174 -9.50 4.60 10.65
C CYS A 174 -8.54 3.93 11.64
N VAL A 175 -7.84 2.86 11.24
CA VAL A 175 -6.82 2.21 12.08
C VAL A 175 -5.68 3.18 12.40
N VAL A 176 -5.17 3.91 11.39
CA VAL A 176 -4.13 4.92 11.59
C VAL A 176 -4.58 6.00 12.57
N SER A 177 -5.82 6.47 12.44
CA SER A 177 -6.40 7.50 13.29
C SER A 177 -6.60 7.05 14.72
N LEU A 178 -7.02 5.80 14.93
CA LEU A 178 -7.14 5.22 16.26
C LEU A 178 -5.78 5.13 16.96
N VAL A 179 -4.75 4.66 16.25
CA VAL A 179 -3.38 4.57 16.79
C VAL A 179 -2.84 5.97 17.07
N HIS A 180 -3.08 6.93 16.17
CA HIS A 180 -2.66 8.32 16.35
C HIS A 180 -3.32 8.94 17.58
N TYR A 181 -4.64 8.79 17.73
CA TYR A 181 -5.39 9.27 18.89
C TYR A 181 -4.86 8.67 20.19
N ARG A 182 -4.64 7.34 20.23
CA ARG A 182 -4.09 6.66 21.42
C ARG A 182 -2.68 7.15 21.75
N ALA A 183 -1.84 7.35 20.74
CA ALA A 183 -0.47 7.82 20.93
C ALA A 183 -0.41 9.27 21.43
N THR A 184 -1.30 10.15 21.00
CA THR A 184 -1.32 11.54 21.46
C THR A 184 -1.90 11.72 22.86
N HIS A 185 -2.75 10.79 23.32
CA HIS A 185 -3.40 10.84 24.63
C HIS A 185 -2.69 9.99 25.71
N ALA A 186 -1.53 9.42 25.39
CA ALA A 186 -0.77 8.55 26.29
C ALA A 186 0.07 9.28 27.34
N GLY A 187 -0.13 10.59 27.53
CA GLY A 187 0.64 11.44 28.46
C GLY A 187 1.98 11.96 27.91
N HIS A 188 2.51 11.34 26.85
CA HIS A 188 3.71 11.80 26.14
C HIS A 188 3.41 12.07 24.67
N PRO A 189 3.89 13.19 24.08
CA PRO A 189 3.69 13.45 22.66
C PRO A 189 4.48 12.46 21.80
N PRO A 190 3.92 11.99 20.68
CA PRO A 190 4.60 11.04 19.81
C PRO A 190 5.88 11.67 19.22
N PRO A 191 7.00 10.91 19.15
CA PRO A 191 8.27 11.44 18.69
C PRO A 191 8.24 11.85 17.20
N PRO A 192 9.20 12.69 16.74
CA PRO A 192 9.19 13.26 15.40
C PRO A 192 9.20 12.23 14.26
N ASN A 193 9.80 11.06 14.45
CA ASN A 193 9.76 9.97 13.45
C ASN A 193 8.34 9.41 13.29
N VAL A 194 7.63 9.15 14.39
CA VAL A 194 6.25 8.66 14.43
C VAL A 194 5.29 9.71 13.85
N ARG A 195 5.41 10.97 14.26
CA ARG A 195 4.58 12.06 13.71
C ARG A 195 4.73 12.19 12.19
N ARG A 196 5.96 12.12 11.69
CA ARG A 196 6.24 12.14 10.24
C ARG A 196 5.64 10.93 9.52
N LEU A 197 5.61 9.78 10.18
CA LEU A 197 5.00 8.57 9.64
C LEU A 197 3.47 8.70 9.56
N PHE A 198 2.81 9.24 10.59
CA PHE A 198 1.37 9.53 10.53
C PHE A 198 1.03 10.47 9.38
N ILE A 199 1.75 11.59 9.23
CA ILE A 199 1.55 12.52 8.11
C ILE A 199 1.74 11.81 6.76
N THR A 200 2.70 10.90 6.68
CA THR A 200 2.95 10.12 5.47
C THR A 200 1.76 9.21 5.16
N LEU A 201 1.29 8.43 6.13
CA LEU A 201 0.14 7.54 5.97
C LEU A 201 -1.14 8.30 5.60
N TYR A 202 -1.44 9.40 6.27
CA TYR A 202 -2.60 10.23 5.92
C TYR A 202 -2.51 10.81 4.52
N GLY A 203 -1.35 11.38 4.15
CA GLY A 203 -1.15 11.95 2.82
C GLY A 203 -1.26 10.90 1.72
N THR A 204 -0.65 9.73 1.91
CA THR A 204 -0.68 8.65 0.93
C THR A 204 -2.08 8.04 0.79
N SER A 205 -2.78 7.81 1.90
CA SER A 205 -4.15 7.28 1.87
C SER A 205 -5.14 8.29 1.27
N PHE A 206 -4.97 9.59 1.54
CA PHE A 206 -5.78 10.63 0.90
C PHE A 206 -5.67 10.58 -0.64
N LEU A 207 -4.45 10.46 -1.17
CA LEU A 207 -4.22 10.39 -2.62
C LEU A 207 -4.87 9.15 -3.25
N ILE A 208 -4.82 8.00 -2.57
CA ILE A 208 -5.47 6.76 -3.03
C ILE A 208 -6.99 6.91 -2.99
N ILE A 209 -7.56 7.37 -1.88
CA ILE A 209 -9.01 7.57 -1.73
C ILE A 209 -9.52 8.56 -2.79
N PHE A 210 -8.83 9.69 -2.94
CA PHE A 210 -9.16 10.69 -3.96
C PHE A 210 -9.15 10.09 -5.36
N ARG A 211 -8.09 9.37 -5.74
CA ARG A 211 -8.01 8.66 -7.02
C ARG A 211 -9.17 7.68 -7.18
N CYS A 212 -9.42 6.82 -6.20
CA CYS A 212 -10.46 5.80 -6.29
C CYS A 212 -11.86 6.41 -6.43
N ILE A 213 -12.17 7.49 -5.71
CA ILE A 213 -13.46 8.19 -5.82
C ILE A 213 -13.60 8.84 -7.21
N CYS A 214 -12.61 9.62 -7.65
CA CYS A 214 -12.66 10.27 -8.95
C CYS A 214 -12.78 9.26 -10.09
N ARG A 215 -12.01 8.18 -10.05
CA ARG A 215 -12.04 7.11 -11.05
C ARG A 215 -13.33 6.29 -10.99
N ALA A 216 -13.89 6.06 -9.81
CA ALA A 216 -15.20 5.43 -9.68
C ALA A 216 -16.29 6.30 -10.30
N ILE A 217 -16.33 7.60 -10.01
CA ILE A 217 -17.28 8.54 -10.60
C ILE A 217 -17.15 8.53 -12.12
N GLU A 218 -15.94 8.68 -12.64
CA GLU A 218 -15.67 8.66 -14.09
C GLU A 218 -16.16 7.35 -14.73
N SER A 219 -15.80 6.21 -14.15
CA SER A 219 -16.20 4.88 -14.61
C SER A 219 -17.71 4.71 -14.61
N PHE A 220 -18.41 5.06 -13.52
CA PHE A 220 -19.87 5.01 -13.46
C PHE A 220 -20.53 5.93 -14.48
N THR A 221 -20.04 7.15 -14.66
CA THR A 221 -20.56 8.06 -15.67
C THR A 221 -20.39 7.50 -17.08
N ILE A 222 -19.22 6.93 -17.40
CA ILE A 222 -18.95 6.31 -18.72
C ILE A 222 -19.96 5.18 -18.99
N PHE A 223 -20.14 4.25 -18.05
CA PHE A 223 -20.98 3.07 -18.29
C PHE A 223 -22.48 3.35 -18.20
N THR A 224 -22.91 4.37 -17.45
CA THR A 224 -24.32 4.77 -17.39
C THR A 224 -24.73 5.61 -18.60
N GLN A 225 -23.82 6.39 -19.17
CA GLN A 225 -24.10 7.30 -20.29
C GLN A 225 -23.68 6.76 -21.65
N ILE A 226 -23.22 5.50 -21.72
CA ILE A 226 -22.79 4.89 -22.98
C ILE A 226 -23.95 4.77 -23.99
N ASP A 227 -25.18 4.56 -23.52
CA ASP A 227 -26.38 4.53 -24.39
C ASP A 227 -26.63 5.89 -25.03
N SER A 228 -26.60 6.96 -24.22
CA SER A 228 -26.76 8.33 -24.71
C SER A 228 -25.65 8.71 -25.68
N CYS A 229 -24.44 8.15 -25.52
CA CYS A 229 -23.33 8.37 -26.43
C CYS A 229 -23.54 7.67 -27.78
N ILE A 230 -24.09 6.44 -27.79
CA ILE A 230 -24.51 5.76 -29.03
C ILE A 230 -25.59 6.56 -29.77
N GLU A 231 -26.48 7.24 -29.03
CA GLU A 231 -27.53 8.12 -29.57
C GLU A 231 -27.01 9.51 -30.00
N GLY A 232 -25.70 9.77 -29.92
CA GLY A 232 -25.05 11.01 -30.37
C GLY A 232 -24.87 12.09 -29.29
N HIS A 233 -25.29 11.83 -28.05
CA HIS A 233 -25.12 12.70 -26.90
C HIS A 233 -24.02 12.17 -25.95
N CYS A 234 -22.76 12.23 -26.39
CA CYS A 234 -21.62 11.80 -25.57
C CYS A 234 -21.24 12.83 -24.50
N SER A 235 -21.07 12.37 -23.27
CA SER A 235 -20.60 13.17 -22.14
C SER A 235 -19.14 13.58 -22.29
N SER A 236 -18.80 14.78 -21.82
CA SER A 236 -17.44 15.35 -21.89
C SER A 236 -16.37 14.47 -21.22
N ILE A 237 -16.77 13.65 -20.25
CA ILE A 237 -15.90 12.69 -19.56
C ILE A 237 -15.38 11.59 -20.50
N ILE A 238 -16.20 11.14 -21.46
CA ILE A 238 -15.82 10.07 -22.40
C ILE A 238 -14.86 10.61 -23.46
N THR A 239 -14.97 11.89 -23.81
CA THR A 239 -14.28 12.49 -24.97
C THR A 239 -12.95 13.16 -24.63
N HIS A 240 -12.60 13.28 -23.35
CA HIS A 240 -11.39 13.97 -22.92
C HIS A 240 -10.43 13.06 -22.18
N GLU A 241 -9.19 12.99 -22.67
CA GLU A 241 -8.14 12.16 -22.09
C GLU A 241 -7.60 12.70 -20.74
N TRP A 242 -7.70 14.01 -20.49
CA TRP A 242 -7.03 14.65 -19.35
C TRP A 242 -7.51 14.13 -17.98
N TYR A 243 -8.74 13.62 -17.89
CA TYR A 243 -9.28 12.99 -16.67
C TYR A 243 -8.38 11.84 -16.19
N LEU A 244 -7.91 11.01 -17.12
CA LEU A 244 -6.99 9.91 -16.82
C LEU A 244 -5.69 10.45 -16.22
N TYR A 245 -5.06 11.45 -16.82
CA TYR A 245 -3.81 11.97 -16.28
C TYR A 245 -3.98 12.68 -14.93
N SER A 246 -5.05 13.45 -14.77
CA SER A 246 -5.30 14.22 -13.54
C SER A 246 -5.75 13.35 -12.37
N PHE A 247 -6.54 12.29 -12.62
CA PHE A 247 -7.15 11.50 -11.55
C PHE A 247 -6.56 10.09 -11.41
N GLU A 248 -5.88 9.55 -12.42
CA GLU A 248 -5.14 8.28 -12.33
C GLU A 248 -3.65 8.53 -12.14
N ALA A 249 -3.02 9.27 -13.04
CA ALA A 249 -1.57 9.37 -13.10
C ALA A 249 -0.99 10.30 -12.03
N ALA A 250 -1.50 11.54 -11.95
CA ALA A 250 -0.97 12.58 -11.09
C ALA A 250 -1.02 12.23 -9.58
N PRO A 251 -2.13 11.70 -9.03
CA PRO A 251 -2.17 11.31 -7.61
C PRO A 251 -1.14 10.22 -7.30
N MET A 252 -0.90 9.32 -8.25
CA MET A 252 0.07 8.24 -8.08
C MET A 252 1.52 8.69 -8.23
N VAL A 253 1.80 9.66 -9.10
CA VAL A 253 3.12 10.34 -9.12
C VAL A 253 3.36 11.03 -7.79
N LEU A 254 2.39 11.79 -7.28
CA LEU A 254 2.53 12.45 -5.98
C LEU A 254 2.75 11.44 -4.85
N PHE A 255 1.98 10.34 -4.84
CA PHE A 255 2.11 9.26 -3.85
C PHE A 255 3.52 8.66 -3.84
N THR A 256 4.03 8.31 -5.03
CA THR A 256 5.32 7.62 -5.16
C THR A 256 6.48 8.55 -4.76
N TYR A 257 6.49 9.80 -5.20
CA TYR A 257 7.49 10.79 -4.80
C TYR A 257 7.39 11.16 -3.31
N TRP A 258 6.19 11.24 -2.75
CA TRP A 258 6.00 11.47 -1.31
C TRP A 258 6.72 10.40 -0.49
N LEU A 259 6.56 9.13 -0.87
CA LEU A 259 7.25 8.02 -0.22
C LEU A 259 8.74 7.95 -0.56
N ASN A 260 9.21 8.48 -1.71
CA ASN A 260 10.65 8.64 -1.93
C ASN A 260 11.24 9.64 -0.93
N ILE A 261 10.59 10.79 -0.73
CA ILE A 261 11.09 11.85 0.16
C ILE A 261 11.04 11.37 1.61
N ARG A 262 9.93 10.75 2.01
CA ARG A 262 9.66 10.28 3.37
C ARG A 262 9.75 8.76 3.50
N HIS A 263 10.80 8.17 2.93
CA HIS A 263 10.95 6.71 2.92
C HIS A 263 10.83 6.10 4.33
N PRO A 264 9.94 5.11 4.56
CA PRO A 264 9.68 4.55 5.89
C PRO A 264 10.92 3.98 6.58
N GLY A 265 11.85 3.43 5.81
CA GLY A 265 13.15 2.95 6.30
C GLY A 265 14.07 4.03 6.89
N ARG A 266 13.69 5.32 6.84
CA ARG A 266 14.34 6.41 7.60
C ARG A 266 13.72 6.63 8.98
N LEU A 267 12.46 6.24 9.15
CA LEU A 267 11.64 6.56 10.31
C LEU A 267 11.44 5.37 11.25
N LEU A 268 11.49 4.15 10.70
CA LEU A 268 11.25 2.91 11.42
C LEU A 268 12.49 1.99 11.41
N PRO A 269 12.69 1.20 12.48
CA PRO A 269 13.76 0.21 12.51
C PRO A 269 13.52 -0.92 11.51
N GLY A 270 14.58 -1.48 10.93
CA GLY A 270 14.49 -2.64 10.04
C GLY A 270 13.94 -3.88 10.74
N GLN A 271 14.34 -4.11 11.99
CA GLN A 271 13.95 -5.26 12.79
C GLN A 271 12.54 -5.10 13.39
N LYS A 272 11.66 -6.10 13.19
CA LYS A 272 10.25 -6.06 13.66
C LYS A 272 10.09 -6.19 15.18
N THR A 273 11.07 -6.76 15.87
CA THR A 273 11.05 -6.95 17.33
C THR A 273 11.43 -5.67 18.10
N ARG A 274 11.91 -4.64 17.40
CA ARG A 274 12.27 -3.37 18.01
C ARG A 274 11.03 -2.48 18.15
N TYR A 275 10.75 -2.07 19.38
CA TYR A 275 9.58 -1.24 19.72
C TYR A 275 10.00 -0.04 20.56
N LEU A 276 9.17 1.01 20.55
CA LEU A 276 9.33 2.20 21.37
C LEU A 276 8.78 1.92 22.77
N ASP A 277 9.54 2.30 23.81
CA ASP A 277 9.11 2.19 25.19
C ASP A 277 8.11 3.30 25.56
N LEU A 278 7.48 3.19 26.73
CA LEU A 278 6.45 4.13 27.20
C LEU A 278 6.98 5.56 27.41
N ASP A 279 8.29 5.71 27.60
CA ASP A 279 8.97 7.00 27.69
C ASP A 279 9.04 7.79 26.37
N CYS A 280 8.61 7.17 25.26
CA CYS A 280 8.65 7.71 23.91
C CYS A 280 10.06 8.10 23.40
N GLN A 281 11.12 7.57 24.01
CA GLN A 281 12.51 7.88 23.68
C GLN A 281 13.37 6.62 23.53
N THR A 282 13.24 5.69 24.48
CA THR A 282 14.03 4.46 24.52
C THR A 282 13.41 3.42 23.60
N GLU A 283 14.25 2.70 22.87
CA GLU A 283 13.80 1.60 22.02
C GLU A 283 14.37 0.28 22.54
N ARG A 284 13.52 -0.74 22.62
CA ARG A 284 13.85 -2.05 23.20
C ARG A 284 13.63 -3.17 22.20
N LEU A 285 14.26 -4.31 22.46
CA LEU A 285 14.11 -5.54 21.67
C LEU A 285 13.18 -6.52 22.40
N GLY A 286 11.93 -6.56 21.97
CA GLY A 286 10.89 -7.42 22.54
C GLY A 286 10.81 -8.79 21.85
N PRO A 287 9.91 -9.67 22.32
CA PRO A 287 9.69 -10.99 21.72
C PRO A 287 8.89 -10.89 20.40
N GLY A 288 8.35 -9.70 20.11
CA GLY A 288 7.38 -9.48 19.03
C GLY A 288 5.97 -9.91 19.44
N TRP A 289 5.04 -9.83 18.48
CA TRP A 289 3.67 -10.28 18.71
C TRP A 289 3.59 -11.80 18.49
N ILE A 290 3.54 -12.56 19.60
CA ILE A 290 3.39 -14.02 19.60
C ILE A 290 1.91 -14.34 19.77
N ASP A 291 1.32 -14.99 18.77
CA ASP A 291 -0.07 -15.49 18.80
C ASP A 291 -0.05 -17.00 19.06
N LYS A 292 -0.67 -17.45 20.17
CA LYS A 292 -0.71 -18.86 20.57
C LYS A 292 -1.93 -19.61 20.01
N ARG A 293 -2.83 -18.94 19.28
CA ARG A 293 -4.07 -19.52 18.75
C ARG A 293 -3.81 -20.49 17.61
N SER A 294 -4.72 -21.45 17.43
CA SER A 294 -4.64 -22.41 16.32
C SER A 294 -4.90 -21.73 14.97
N MET A 295 -4.39 -22.33 13.90
CA MET A 295 -4.51 -21.78 12.54
C MET A 295 -5.98 -21.58 12.11
N ILE A 296 -6.86 -22.50 12.50
CA ILE A 296 -8.32 -22.41 12.23
C ILE A 296 -8.95 -21.24 13.00
N GLN A 297 -8.63 -21.08 14.28
CA GLN A 297 -9.14 -19.97 15.08
C GLN A 297 -8.74 -18.64 14.47
N THR A 298 -7.52 -18.52 13.94
CA THR A 298 -7.10 -17.26 13.33
C THR A 298 -7.62 -17.01 11.93
N ILE A 299 -8.14 -18.02 11.24
CA ILE A 299 -8.88 -17.81 9.99
C ILE A 299 -10.28 -17.27 10.31
N ILE A 300 -10.97 -17.89 11.28
CA ILE A 300 -12.34 -17.53 11.65
C ILE A 300 -12.38 -16.13 12.32
N ASP A 301 -11.42 -15.86 13.21
CA ASP A 301 -11.30 -14.60 13.93
C ASP A 301 -9.89 -13.99 13.76
N PRO A 302 -9.61 -13.36 12.60
CA PRO A 302 -8.29 -12.81 12.29
C PRO A 302 -7.87 -11.68 13.24
N PHE A 303 -8.83 -11.04 13.91
CA PHE A 303 -8.62 -9.87 14.76
C PHE A 303 -8.72 -10.14 16.25
N ASP A 304 -9.00 -11.38 16.67
CA ASP A 304 -9.25 -11.75 18.07
C ASP A 304 -10.43 -11.00 18.70
N VAL A 305 -11.46 -10.69 17.90
CA VAL A 305 -12.66 -9.99 18.37
C VAL A 305 -13.33 -10.76 19.50
N SER A 306 -13.41 -12.08 19.38
CA SER A 306 -13.95 -12.96 20.41
C SER A 306 -13.15 -12.89 21.73
N GLY A 307 -11.81 -12.91 21.64
CA GLY A 307 -10.92 -12.76 22.80
C GLY A 307 -11.00 -11.39 23.46
N MET A 308 -11.12 -10.33 22.65
CA MET A 308 -11.33 -8.96 23.14
C MET A 308 -12.66 -8.81 23.87
N ILE A 309 -13.76 -9.35 23.32
CA ILE A 309 -15.09 -9.32 23.96
C ILE A 309 -15.07 -10.14 25.26
N ALA A 310 -14.36 -11.26 25.28
CA ALA A 310 -14.20 -12.10 26.46
C ALA A 310 -13.24 -11.52 27.53
N GLY A 311 -12.64 -10.34 27.27
CA GLY A 311 -11.72 -9.67 28.21
C GLY A 311 -10.38 -10.39 28.41
N LYS A 312 -10.03 -11.36 27.55
CA LYS A 312 -8.79 -12.14 27.61
C LYS A 312 -8.07 -12.04 26.26
N PRO A 313 -7.48 -10.88 25.92
CA PRO A 313 -6.72 -10.75 24.68
C PRO A 313 -5.57 -11.76 24.67
N ASN A 314 -5.40 -12.49 23.56
CA ASN A 314 -4.42 -13.58 23.47
C ASN A 314 -2.96 -13.13 23.27
N HIS A 315 -2.68 -11.83 23.40
CA HIS A 315 -1.33 -11.28 23.33
C HIS A 315 -0.90 -10.79 24.71
N GLU A 316 0.32 -11.16 25.11
CA GLU A 316 0.92 -10.62 26.32
C GLU A 316 1.36 -9.18 26.06
N ALA A 317 0.95 -8.25 26.93
CA ALA A 317 1.37 -6.86 26.89
C ALA A 317 2.83 -6.72 27.36
N PHE A 318 3.77 -7.28 26.58
CA PHE A 318 5.18 -7.39 26.93
C PHE A 318 5.84 -6.02 27.18
N TRP A 319 5.30 -4.95 26.59
CA TRP A 319 5.74 -3.58 26.82
C TRP A 319 5.50 -3.07 28.25
N LEU A 320 4.69 -3.75 29.06
CA LEU A 320 4.52 -3.44 30.50
C LEU A 320 5.67 -3.91 31.38
N TRP A 321 6.58 -4.74 30.84
CA TRP A 321 7.72 -5.31 31.55
C TRP A 321 9.04 -4.91 30.88
N PRO A 322 9.32 -3.59 30.75
CA PRO A 322 10.46 -3.08 29.99
C PRO A 322 11.81 -3.60 30.51
N GLU A 323 11.92 -3.93 31.80
CA GLU A 323 13.10 -4.49 32.46
C GLU A 323 13.49 -5.88 31.94
N LYS A 324 12.56 -6.64 31.37
CA LYS A 324 12.86 -7.96 30.77
C LYS A 324 13.54 -7.86 29.42
N TYR A 325 13.48 -6.70 28.76
CA TYR A 325 13.89 -6.52 27.38
C TYR A 325 15.04 -5.52 27.25
N PRO A 326 16.15 -5.90 26.58
CA PRO A 326 17.32 -5.05 26.48
C PRO A 326 17.04 -3.81 25.61
N VAL A 327 17.67 -2.70 25.98
CA VAL A 327 17.68 -1.46 25.21
C VAL A 327 18.52 -1.66 23.94
N ALA A 328 18.08 -1.09 22.82
CA ALA A 328 18.80 -1.12 21.56
C ALA A 328 20.15 -0.38 21.69
N SER A 329 21.25 -1.06 21.35
CA SER A 329 22.62 -0.54 21.52
C SER A 329 23.06 0.48 20.45
N ASP A 330 22.33 0.61 19.35
CA ASP A 330 22.68 1.44 18.19
C ASP A 330 21.95 2.80 18.16
N GLY A 331 21.39 3.22 19.30
CA GLY A 331 20.66 4.48 19.47
C GLY A 331 19.15 4.32 19.38
N SER A 332 18.43 5.39 19.05
CA SER A 332 16.97 5.44 18.96
C SER A 332 16.51 6.17 17.69
N PHE A 333 15.52 5.62 16.97
CA PHE A 333 14.88 6.30 15.85
C PHE A 333 13.99 7.46 16.33
N ALA A 334 13.41 7.36 17.53
CA ALA A 334 12.65 8.44 18.15
C ALA A 334 13.50 9.70 18.37
N LEU A 335 14.76 9.51 18.80
CA LEU A 335 15.74 10.59 19.00
C LEU A 335 16.52 10.96 17.73
N GLY A 336 16.37 10.20 16.64
CA GLY A 336 17.12 10.40 15.40
C GLY A 336 18.60 10.00 15.47
N THR A 337 19.01 9.27 16.50
CA THR A 337 20.39 8.80 16.69
C THR A 337 20.65 7.46 15.98
N ALA A 338 19.61 6.64 15.77
CA ALA A 338 19.69 5.38 15.03
C ALA A 338 19.39 5.53 13.53
N SER A 339 19.90 4.59 12.72
CA SER A 339 19.64 4.54 11.28
C SER A 339 19.86 3.15 10.69
N ASN A 340 18.98 2.70 9.79
CA ASN A 340 19.14 1.43 9.05
C ASN A 340 20.35 1.41 8.09
N VAL A 341 20.98 2.56 7.92
CA VAL A 341 22.14 2.81 7.06
C VAL A 341 23.45 2.37 7.70
N ARG A 342 23.64 2.74 8.97
CA ARG A 342 24.93 2.56 9.65
C ARG A 342 24.99 1.10 10.08
N LYS A 343 26.13 0.43 9.83
CA LYS A 343 26.36 -0.91 10.40
C LYS A 343 26.31 -0.76 11.92
N SER A 344 25.30 -1.36 12.56
CA SER A 344 25.41 -1.66 13.98
C SER A 344 26.68 -2.51 14.16
N GLN A 345 27.61 -2.03 14.99
CA GLN A 345 28.79 -2.78 15.42
C GLN A 345 28.43 -3.97 16.33
N SER A 346 27.14 -4.30 16.51
CA SER A 346 26.66 -5.36 17.41
C SER A 346 26.50 -6.73 16.72
N LYS A 347 27.49 -7.18 15.95
CA LYS A 347 27.65 -8.63 15.67
C LYS A 347 28.71 -9.30 16.54
N ALA A 348 29.39 -8.55 17.41
CA ALA A 348 30.45 -9.08 18.28
C ALA A 348 29.99 -9.46 19.71
N ALA A 349 28.78 -9.06 20.15
CA ALA A 349 28.36 -9.22 21.54
C ALA A 349 27.26 -10.30 21.78
N GLN A 350 26.89 -11.07 20.75
CA GLN A 350 25.94 -12.18 20.89
C GLN A 350 26.59 -13.49 20.44
N LYS A 351 27.58 -13.93 21.21
CA LYS A 351 27.89 -15.35 21.36
C LYS A 351 27.74 -15.62 22.85
N PRO A 352 26.76 -16.43 23.29
CA PRO A 352 26.77 -16.89 24.68
C PRO A 352 28.06 -17.70 24.84
N GLU A 353 28.92 -17.21 25.71
CA GLU A 353 30.10 -17.90 26.19
C GLU A 353 29.64 -19.21 26.85
N SER A 354 30.37 -20.27 26.52
CA SER A 354 30.14 -21.65 26.91
C SER A 354 29.83 -21.83 28.39
N ALA A 355 28.64 -22.34 28.72
CA ALA A 355 28.41 -23.02 29.98
C ALA A 355 28.95 -24.46 29.88
N HIS A 356 30.26 -24.61 30.06
CA HIS A 356 30.89 -25.87 30.45
C HIS A 356 31.18 -25.81 31.95
N GLU A 357 30.88 -26.92 32.64
CA GLU A 357 31.22 -27.26 34.03
C GLU A 357 30.51 -26.43 35.12
N LEU A 358 29.77 -27.01 36.07
CA LEU A 358 30.12 -28.11 36.96
C LEU A 358 28.84 -28.76 37.50
N LEU A 359 28.77 -30.10 37.55
CA LEU A 359 28.33 -30.83 38.75
C LEU A 359 28.92 -32.26 38.72
N PRO A 360 29.44 -32.78 39.85
CA PRO A 360 30.30 -33.95 39.89
C PRO A 360 29.52 -35.27 39.90
N SER A 361 30.19 -36.30 39.39
CA SER A 361 29.89 -37.71 39.57
C SER A 361 29.70 -38.08 41.05
N GLN A 362 28.61 -38.75 41.39
CA GLN A 362 28.62 -39.80 42.40
C GLN A 362 27.73 -40.97 41.96
N SER A 363 28.37 -42.11 41.79
CA SER A 363 27.80 -43.44 41.71
C SER A 363 27.59 -44.00 43.13
N ALA A 364 26.43 -44.58 43.39
CA ALA A 364 26.24 -45.79 44.20
C ALA A 364 24.90 -46.42 43.81
#